data_AF-A0A7J2YD61-F1
#
_entry.id   AF-A0A7J2YD61-F1
#
_cell.length_a   1.000
_cell.length_b   1.000
_cell.length_c   1.000
_cell.angle_alpha   90.00
_cell.angle_beta   90.00
_cell.angle_gamma   90.00
#
_symmetry.space_group_name_H-M   'P 1'
#
loop_
_entity.id
_entity.type
_entity.pdbx_description
1 polymer ?
#
loop_
_entity_poly.entity_id
_entity_poly.type
_entity_poly.pdbx_seq_one_letter_code
_entity_poly.pdbx_strand_id
1 'polypeptide(L)'
;MNPDKDKIVTFQYQALNRATGAPLTKFAIVKEWEDCCSEEMMLKLVVRLLIDAPLWSFVPIGNNLVFDFFFIGTRMRHYFGVDILERLMGRLCIDVKHVLVMNNNGRFKNYAKIIGKSESGGNVPLWYQRKEYDKIVRYVEMEAEVFVHTYSILKRNLPLIATTS
;
A
#
# COMPACT_ATOMS: atom_id res chain seq x y z
N MET A 1 15.09 3.55 4.02
CA MET A 1 14.57 2.18 4.16
C MET A 1 15.33 1.31 3.18
N ASN A 2 15.91 0.21 3.62
CA ASN A 2 16.68 -0.76 2.85
C ASN A 2 16.07 -2.15 3.05
N PRO A 3 15.48 -2.79 2.03
CA PRO A 3 14.80 -4.08 2.18
C PRO A 3 15.71 -5.26 2.55
N ASP A 4 17.02 -5.14 2.36
CA ASP A 4 17.99 -6.16 2.79
C ASP A 4 18.22 -6.16 4.30
N LYS A 5 17.92 -5.04 4.98
CA LYS A 5 18.20 -4.81 6.41
C LYS A 5 16.95 -4.55 7.24
N ASP A 6 15.98 -3.88 6.65
CA ASP A 6 14.72 -3.52 7.27
C ASP A 6 13.69 -4.63 7.05
N LYS A 7 12.63 -4.61 7.86
CA LYS A 7 11.53 -5.57 7.83
C LYS A 7 10.17 -4.91 7.72
N ILE A 8 9.19 -5.67 7.25
CA ILE A 8 7.77 -5.29 7.25
C ILE A 8 7.21 -5.54 8.65
N VAL A 9 6.76 -4.47 9.31
CA VAL A 9 6.17 -4.55 10.66
C VAL A 9 4.64 -4.57 10.66
N THR A 10 4.02 -4.06 9.58
CA THR A 10 2.57 -4.11 9.36
C THR A 10 2.24 -4.35 7.89
N PHE A 11 1.11 -5.00 7.63
CA PHE A 11 0.47 -5.06 6.32
C PHE A 11 -1.01 -4.72 6.47
N GLN A 12 -1.53 -3.83 5.62
CA GLN A 12 -2.88 -3.31 5.76
C GLN A 12 -3.62 -3.28 4.43
N TYR A 13 -4.92 -3.58 4.47
CA TYR A 13 -5.76 -3.62 3.27
C TYR A 13 -7.25 -3.45 3.61
N GLN A 14 -8.02 -3.00 2.62
CA GLN A 14 -9.47 -2.83 2.71
C GLN A 14 -10.06 -2.90 1.29
N ALA A 15 -11.23 -3.54 1.14
CA ALA A 15 -11.93 -3.51 -0.14
C ALA A 15 -12.60 -2.15 -0.34
N LEU A 16 -12.47 -1.59 -1.54
CA LEU A 16 -13.07 -0.31 -1.92
C LEU A 16 -14.13 -0.51 -3.02
N ASN A 17 -15.15 0.34 -2.99
CA ASN A 17 -16.17 0.39 -4.02
C ASN A 17 -15.56 0.87 -5.33
N ARG A 18 -15.76 0.10 -6.40
CA ARG A 18 -15.17 0.35 -7.73
C ARG A 18 -15.61 1.69 -8.34
N ALA A 19 -16.85 2.12 -8.07
CA ALA A 19 -17.40 3.35 -8.60
C ALA A 19 -16.98 4.57 -7.76
N THR A 20 -17.12 4.48 -6.44
CA THR A 20 -17.01 5.65 -5.55
C THR A 20 -15.67 5.78 -4.84
N GLY A 21 -14.88 4.72 -4.74
CA GLY A 21 -13.68 4.67 -3.92
C GLY A 21 -13.94 4.52 -2.42
N ALA A 22 -15.21 4.41 -2.00
CA ALA A 22 -15.59 4.30 -0.60
C ALA A 22 -15.26 2.91 -0.01
N PRO A 23 -14.96 2.80 1.31
CA PRO A 23 -14.78 1.52 1.99
C PRO A 23 -15.98 0.58 1.86
N LEU A 24 -15.73 -0.71 1.59
CA LEU A 24 -16.74 -1.77 1.60
C LEU A 24 -16.59 -2.73 2.79
N THR A 25 -15.37 -2.89 3.30
CA THR A 25 -15.06 -3.80 4.41
C THR A 25 -14.44 -3.02 5.56
N LYS A 26 -14.32 -3.66 6.73
CA LYS A 26 -13.48 -3.14 7.81
C LYS A 26 -12.02 -3.03 7.33
N PHE A 27 -11.32 -2.00 7.79
CA PHE A 27 -9.88 -1.84 7.57
C PHE A 27 -9.13 -2.93 8.36
N ALA A 28 -8.33 -3.72 7.66
CA ALA A 28 -7.54 -4.79 8.27
C ALA A 28 -6.09 -4.32 8.41
N ILE A 29 -5.52 -4.52 9.60
CA ILE A 29 -4.10 -4.27 9.89
C ILE A 29 -3.54 -5.54 10.51
N VAL A 30 -2.64 -6.21 9.79
CA VAL A 30 -1.84 -7.32 10.29
C VAL A 30 -0.56 -6.74 10.87
N LYS A 31 -0.21 -7.16 12.10
CA LYS A 31 0.86 -6.55 12.90
C LYS A 31 1.80 -7.66 13.36
N GLU A 32 3.09 -7.51 13.12
CA GLU A 32 4.06 -8.59 13.45
C GLU A 32 4.28 -8.84 14.95
N TRP A 33 3.76 -7.97 15.81
CA TRP A 33 3.92 -8.07 17.26
C TRP A 33 2.71 -8.73 17.93
N GLU A 34 1.72 -9.20 17.16
CA GLU A 34 0.68 -10.07 17.67
C GLU A 34 1.16 -11.53 17.65
N ASP A 35 0.85 -12.30 18.70
CA ASP A 35 1.42 -13.64 18.93
C ASP A 35 1.25 -14.63 17.77
N CYS A 36 0.25 -14.41 16.92
CA CYS A 36 -0.07 -15.24 15.77
C CYS A 36 0.37 -14.64 14.42
N CYS A 37 1.20 -13.59 14.42
CA CYS A 37 1.55 -12.83 13.22
C CYS A 37 3.07 -12.58 13.16
N SER A 38 3.76 -13.17 12.18
CA SER A 38 5.16 -12.85 11.86
C SER A 38 5.29 -12.15 10.50
N GLU A 39 6.45 -11.53 10.22
CA GLU A 39 6.75 -11.04 8.85
C GLU A 39 6.58 -12.15 7.81
N GLU A 40 7.05 -13.36 8.11
CA GLU A 40 6.89 -14.53 7.23
C GLU A 40 5.41 -14.84 6.94
N MET A 41 4.54 -14.77 7.96
CA MET A 41 3.10 -14.97 7.77
C MET A 41 2.45 -13.85 6.96
N MET A 42 2.85 -12.60 7.16
CA MET A 42 2.40 -11.47 6.34
C MET A 42 2.81 -11.66 4.88
N LEU A 43 4.04 -12.09 4.62
CA LEU A 43 4.52 -12.37 3.28
C LEU A 43 3.73 -13.51 2.60
N LYS A 44 3.42 -14.59 3.32
CA LYS A 44 2.54 -15.66 2.82
C LYS A 44 1.13 -15.16 2.51
N LEU A 45 0.58 -14.28 3.36
CA LEU A 45 -0.71 -13.65 3.09
C LEU A 45 -0.67 -12.80 1.81
N VAL A 46 0.39 -12.01 1.62
CA VAL A 46 0.59 -11.21 0.42
C VAL A 46 0.66 -12.08 -0.82
N VAL A 47 1.41 -13.18 -0.81
CA VAL A 47 1.45 -14.14 -1.93
C VAL A 47 0.07 -14.73 -2.19
N ARG A 48 -0.65 -15.14 -1.15
CA ARG A 48 -2.00 -15.69 -1.31
C ARG A 48 -2.94 -14.68 -1.99
N LEU A 49 -2.91 -13.42 -1.57
CA LEU A 49 -3.78 -12.36 -2.10
C LEU A 49 -3.34 -11.88 -3.50
N LEU A 50 -2.05 -11.60 -3.66
CA LEU A 50 -1.49 -10.94 -4.83
C LEU A 50 -0.91 -11.89 -5.84
N ILE A 51 -0.76 -13.19 -5.61
CA ILE A 51 -0.05 -14.09 -6.53
C ILE A 51 -0.86 -15.36 -6.82
N ASP A 52 -1.35 -16.04 -5.79
CA ASP A 52 -2.08 -17.31 -5.97
C ASP A 52 -3.55 -17.10 -6.33
N ALA A 53 -4.12 -15.97 -5.92
CA ALA A 53 -5.50 -15.64 -6.25
C ALA A 53 -5.66 -15.25 -7.74
N PRO A 54 -6.86 -15.47 -8.32
CA PRO A 54 -7.16 -15.05 -9.69
C PRO A 54 -6.85 -13.56 -9.91
N LEU A 55 -6.40 -13.19 -11.12
CA LEU A 55 -5.92 -11.84 -11.45
C LEU A 55 -6.87 -10.70 -11.03
N TRP A 56 -8.17 -10.93 -11.12
CA TRP A 56 -9.20 -9.92 -10.83
C TRP A 56 -9.78 -9.98 -9.41
N SER A 57 -9.36 -10.97 -8.62
CA SER A 57 -9.89 -11.19 -7.27
C SER A 57 -9.34 -10.18 -6.26
N PHE A 58 -8.10 -9.72 -6.49
CA PHE A 58 -7.47 -8.66 -5.71
C PHE A 58 -6.63 -7.79 -6.64
N VAL A 59 -7.11 -6.57 -6.90
CA VAL A 59 -6.39 -5.55 -7.68
C VAL A 59 -5.84 -4.53 -6.68
N PRO A 60 -4.53 -4.50 -6.39
CA PRO A 60 -3.97 -3.52 -5.49
C PRO A 60 -4.16 -2.10 -6.02
N ILE A 61 -4.67 -1.24 -5.13
CA ILE A 61 -4.80 0.20 -5.34
C ILE A 61 -4.02 0.84 -4.21
N GLY A 62 -2.99 1.60 -4.53
CA GLY A 62 -2.08 2.15 -3.52
C GLY A 62 -1.33 3.36 -4.03
N ASN A 63 -0.40 3.85 -3.23
CA ASN A 63 0.45 4.98 -3.58
C ASN A 63 1.91 4.56 -3.52
N ASN A 64 2.59 4.61 -4.67
CA ASN A 64 3.96 4.16 -4.86
C ASN A 64 4.11 2.63 -4.74
N LEU A 65 3.18 1.86 -5.33
CA LEU A 65 3.12 0.40 -5.25
C LEU A 65 4.39 -0.29 -5.76
N VAL A 66 5.12 0.32 -6.69
CA VAL A 66 6.41 -0.20 -7.16
C VAL A 66 7.40 -0.37 -5.99
N PHE A 67 7.39 0.57 -5.04
CA PHE A 67 8.21 0.45 -3.83
C PHE A 67 7.76 -0.74 -2.98
N ASP A 68 6.46 -0.89 -2.76
CA ASP A 68 5.91 -2.00 -1.97
C ASP A 68 6.25 -3.35 -2.61
N PHE A 69 6.06 -3.50 -3.92
CA PHE A 69 6.38 -4.73 -4.66
C PHE A 69 7.87 -5.06 -4.63
N PHE A 70 8.74 -4.06 -4.80
CA PHE A 70 10.18 -4.25 -4.66
C PHE A 70 10.54 -4.72 -3.25
N PHE A 71 9.99 -4.06 -2.22
CA PHE A 71 10.24 -4.42 -0.84
C PHE A 71 9.80 -5.85 -0.54
N ILE A 72 8.55 -6.20 -0.89
CA ILE A 72 7.98 -7.54 -0.73
C ILE A 72 8.83 -8.58 -1.48
N GLY A 73 9.19 -8.32 -2.74
CA GLY A 73 10.00 -9.23 -3.55
C GLY A 73 11.35 -9.55 -2.92
N THR A 74 12.04 -8.53 -2.38
CA THR A 74 13.30 -8.73 -1.67
C THR A 74 13.11 -9.52 -0.38
N ARG A 75 12.07 -9.24 0.42
CA ARG A 75 11.79 -9.98 1.65
C ARG A 75 11.38 -11.43 1.36
N MET A 76 10.64 -11.70 0.29
CA MET A 76 10.31 -13.04 -0.16
C MET A 76 11.55 -13.85 -0.53
N ARG A 77 12.51 -13.23 -1.23
CA ARG A 77 13.79 -13.86 -1.55
C ARG A 77 14.58 -14.17 -0.28
N HIS A 78 14.59 -13.26 0.69
CA HIS A 78 15.27 -13.44 1.97
C HIS A 78 14.69 -14.61 2.79
N TYR A 79 13.36 -14.69 2.97
CA TYR A 79 12.73 -15.72 3.81
C TYR A 79 12.58 -17.08 3.15
N PHE A 80 12.33 -17.12 1.84
CA PHE A 80 11.93 -18.35 1.15
C PHE A 80 12.85 -18.73 -0.01
N GLY A 81 13.84 -17.90 -0.35
CA GLY A 81 14.70 -18.14 -1.51
C GLY A 81 13.99 -18.03 -2.86
N VAL A 82 12.79 -17.43 -2.90
CA VAL A 82 11.98 -17.31 -4.11
C VAL A 82 12.01 -15.88 -4.67
N ASP A 83 12.15 -15.76 -5.99
CA ASP A 83 11.97 -14.49 -6.68
C ASP A 83 10.54 -14.40 -7.24
N ILE A 84 9.77 -13.44 -6.75
CA ILE A 84 8.41 -13.17 -7.23
C ILE A 84 8.27 -11.75 -7.80
N LEU A 85 9.37 -11.00 -7.93
CA LEU A 85 9.29 -9.58 -8.27
C LEU A 85 8.65 -9.37 -9.64
N GLU A 86 9.04 -10.15 -10.64
CA GLU A 86 8.44 -10.09 -11.98
C GLU A 86 6.94 -10.36 -11.93
N ARG A 87 6.51 -11.36 -11.16
CA ARG A 87 5.10 -11.72 -11.00
C ARG A 87 4.31 -10.60 -10.31
N LEU A 88 4.88 -9.96 -9.29
CA LEU A 88 4.27 -8.81 -8.62
C LEU A 88 4.16 -7.61 -9.56
N MET A 89 5.23 -7.28 -10.30
CA MET A 89 5.27 -6.18 -11.25
C MET A 89 4.31 -6.38 -12.42
N GLY A 90 4.04 -7.63 -12.82
CA GLY A 90 3.05 -7.98 -13.84
C GLY A 90 1.59 -7.96 -13.35
N ARG A 91 1.31 -7.71 -12.06
CA ARG A 91 -0.06 -7.64 -11.57
C ARG A 91 -0.76 -6.36 -12.02
N LEU A 92 -2.05 -6.51 -12.32
CA LEU A 92 -2.94 -5.37 -12.49
C LEU A 92 -2.97 -4.56 -11.20
N CYS A 93 -2.64 -3.28 -11.28
CA CYS A 93 -2.65 -2.39 -10.14
C CYS A 93 -3.05 -0.98 -10.54
N ILE A 94 -3.49 -0.19 -9.56
CA ILE A 94 -3.71 1.25 -9.71
C ILE A 94 -2.74 1.94 -8.75
N ASP A 95 -1.66 2.49 -9.29
CA ASP A 95 -0.74 3.33 -8.52
C ASP A 95 -1.15 4.80 -8.63
N VAL A 96 -1.79 5.29 -7.56
CA VAL A 96 -2.32 6.65 -7.40
C VAL A 96 -1.21 7.71 -7.48
N LYS A 97 0.05 7.34 -7.22
CA LYS A 97 1.20 8.25 -7.34
C LYS A 97 1.21 8.97 -8.69
N HIS A 98 0.98 8.26 -9.78
CA HIS A 98 1.04 8.85 -11.13
C HIS A 98 -0.03 9.91 -11.32
N VAL A 99 -1.26 9.65 -10.85
CA VAL A 99 -2.37 10.62 -10.91
C VAL A 99 -2.06 11.86 -10.08
N LEU A 100 -1.50 11.68 -8.88
CA LEU A 100 -1.13 12.80 -8.02
C LEU A 100 0.04 13.61 -8.59
N VAL A 101 0.99 12.97 -9.27
CA VAL A 101 2.07 13.67 -9.99
C VAL A 101 1.50 14.52 -11.12
N MET A 102 0.54 14.00 -11.88
CA MET A 102 -0.15 14.78 -12.93
C MET A 102 -0.86 16.00 -12.33
N ASN A 103 -1.60 15.81 -11.22
CA ASN A 103 -2.24 16.91 -10.48
C ASN A 103 -1.22 17.90 -9.88
N ASN A 104 0.04 17.50 -9.69
CA ASN A 104 1.14 18.36 -9.24
C ASN A 104 1.89 19.04 -10.39
N ASN A 105 1.22 19.29 -11.53
CA ASN A 105 1.84 19.82 -12.75
C ASN A 105 3.03 18.96 -13.22
N GLY A 106 2.91 17.63 -13.13
CA GLY A 106 3.96 16.68 -13.52
C GLY A 106 5.15 16.60 -12.55
N ARG A 107 5.13 17.30 -11.41
CA ARG A 107 6.26 17.31 -10.47
C ARG A 107 6.21 16.12 -9.52
N PHE A 108 7.28 15.33 -9.52
CA PHE A 108 7.45 14.23 -8.57
C PHE A 108 7.77 14.70 -7.15
N LYS A 109 8.36 15.88 -6.97
CA LYS A 109 8.64 16.41 -5.64
C LYS A 109 7.36 16.96 -5.02
N ASN A 110 7.09 16.61 -3.76
CA ASN A 110 5.94 17.09 -2.98
C ASN A 110 4.54 16.70 -3.49
N TYR A 111 4.40 15.74 -4.42
CA TYR A 111 3.09 15.32 -4.93
C TYR A 111 2.14 14.88 -3.79
N ALA A 112 2.69 14.25 -2.74
CA ALA A 112 1.93 13.79 -1.59
C ALA A 112 1.41 14.93 -0.69
N LYS A 113 1.90 16.16 -0.84
CA LYS A 113 1.36 17.31 -0.08
C LYS A 113 -0.03 17.72 -0.56
N ILE A 114 -0.37 17.41 -1.81
CA ILE A 114 -1.70 17.69 -2.40
C ILE A 114 -2.80 16.97 -1.61
N ILE A 115 -2.46 15.84 -0.99
CA ILE A 115 -3.41 14.97 -0.32
C ILE A 115 -3.40 15.15 1.20
N GLY A 116 -2.80 16.23 1.71
CA GLY A 116 -2.82 16.54 3.14
C GLY A 116 -1.95 15.63 4.01
N LYS A 117 -1.06 14.83 3.42
CA LYS A 117 -0.11 14.00 4.19
C LYS A 117 0.90 14.91 4.90
N SER A 118 0.62 15.22 6.17
CA SER A 118 1.42 16.12 7.01
C SER A 118 2.55 15.39 7.74
N GLU A 119 2.35 14.11 8.07
CA GLU A 119 3.30 13.29 8.83
C GLU A 119 4.10 12.33 7.95
N SER A 120 5.37 12.14 8.31
CA SER A 120 6.27 11.17 7.69
C SER A 120 6.35 9.92 8.54
N GLY A 121 6.33 8.75 7.89
CA GLY A 121 6.57 7.45 8.54
C GLY A 121 8.01 7.25 9.06
N GLY A 122 8.87 8.28 8.99
CA GLY A 122 10.25 8.23 9.49
C GLY A 122 10.37 7.89 10.98
N ASN A 123 9.32 8.08 11.77
CA ASN A 123 9.30 7.73 13.19
C ASN A 123 8.91 6.28 13.48
N VAL A 124 8.36 5.54 12.50
CA VAL A 124 7.90 4.15 12.69
C VAL A 124 9.01 3.24 13.24
N PRO A 125 10.27 3.27 12.74
CA PRO A 125 11.34 2.46 13.31
C PRO A 125 11.61 2.76 14.79
N LEU A 126 11.56 4.04 15.19
CA LEU A 126 11.78 4.45 16.57
C LEU A 126 10.65 3.98 17.48
N TRP A 127 9.40 4.16 17.05
CA TRP A 127 8.23 3.67 17.78
C TRP A 127 8.27 2.15 17.93
N TYR A 128 8.68 1.44 16.88
CA TYR A 128 8.81 -0.01 16.91
C TYR A 128 9.88 -0.47 17.92
N GLN A 129 11.07 0.14 17.90
CA GLN A 129 12.14 -0.17 18.86
C GLN A 129 11.71 0.09 20.31
N ARG A 130 10.92 1.15 20.53
CA ARG A 130 10.38 1.51 21.85
C ARG A 130 9.10 0.76 22.23
N LYS A 131 8.62 -0.15 21.38
CA LYS A 131 7.35 -0.87 21.53
C LYS A 131 6.13 0.07 21.69
N GLU A 132 6.20 1.26 21.12
CA GLU A 132 5.11 2.24 21.07
C GLU A 132 4.12 1.88 19.94
N TYR A 133 3.64 0.63 19.94
CA TYR A 133 2.86 0.05 18.84
C TYR A 133 1.57 0.82 18.54
N ASP A 134 0.93 1.40 19.57
CA ASP A 134 -0.26 2.22 19.38
C ASP A 134 -0.01 3.45 18.49
N LYS A 135 1.21 4.01 18.51
CA LYS A 135 1.57 5.13 17.61
C LYS A 135 1.67 4.65 16.17
N ILE A 136 2.19 3.44 15.94
CA ILE A 136 2.27 2.83 14.60
C ILE A 136 0.86 2.55 14.09
N VAL A 137 -0.03 1.99 14.92
CA VAL A 137 -1.42 1.71 14.54
C VAL A 137 -2.13 3.01 14.15
N ARG A 138 -2.08 4.05 14.99
CA ARG A 138 -2.69 5.35 14.67
C ARG A 138 -2.14 5.97 13.38
N TYR A 139 -0.84 5.86 13.15
CA TYR A 139 -0.21 6.34 11.92
C TYR A 139 -0.73 5.59 10.69
N VAL A 140 -0.83 4.26 10.75
CA VAL A 140 -1.34 3.43 9.65
C VAL A 140 -2.83 3.71 9.38
N GLU A 141 -3.64 3.88 10.42
CA GLU A 141 -5.05 4.26 10.29
C GLU A 141 -5.20 5.64 9.62
N MET A 142 -4.43 6.64 10.07
CA MET A 142 -4.41 7.97 9.47
C MET A 142 -3.98 7.92 8.00
N GLU A 143 -2.94 7.15 7.65
CA GLU A 143 -2.51 6.99 6.25
C GLU A 143 -3.60 6.37 5.38
N ALA A 144 -4.32 5.38 5.90
CA ALA A 144 -5.41 4.73 5.20
C ALA A 144 -6.60 5.66 4.99
N GLU A 145 -6.99 6.44 6.01
CA GLU A 145 -8.04 7.45 5.90
C GLU A 145 -7.72 8.51 4.85
N VAL A 146 -6.50 9.06 4.89
CA VAL A 146 -6.01 10.03 3.90
C VAL A 146 -6.03 9.43 2.50
N PHE A 147 -5.58 8.18 2.35
CA PHE A 147 -5.58 7.48 1.07
C PHE A 147 -7.01 7.30 0.53
N VAL A 148 -7.93 6.77 1.33
CA VAL A 148 -9.32 6.52 0.93
C VAL A 148 -10.03 7.82 0.56
N HIS A 149 -9.86 8.86 1.36
CA HIS A 149 -10.42 10.19 1.09
C HIS A 149 -9.91 10.72 -0.26
N THR A 150 -8.59 10.68 -0.46
CA THR A 150 -7.94 11.08 -1.71
C THR A 150 -8.45 10.29 -2.90
N TYR A 151 -8.46 8.97 -2.80
CA TYR A 151 -8.88 8.10 -3.89
C TYR A 151 -10.35 8.35 -4.26
N SER A 152 -11.21 8.58 -3.27
CA SER A 152 -12.61 8.95 -3.49
C SER A 152 -12.75 10.30 -4.22
N ILE A 153 -11.94 11.30 -3.87
CA ILE A 153 -11.90 12.60 -4.58
C ILE A 153 -11.44 12.39 -6.02
N LEU A 154 -10.36 11.65 -6.24
CA LEU A 154 -9.86 11.37 -7.58
C LEU A 154 -10.94 10.68 -8.43
N LYS A 155 -11.62 9.67 -7.88
CA LYS A 155 -12.70 8.96 -8.58
C LYS A 155 -13.85 9.87 -9.00
N ARG A 156 -14.19 10.88 -8.20
CA ARG A 156 -15.26 11.85 -8.52
C ARG A 156 -14.84 12.91 -9.55
N ASN A 157 -13.55 13.27 -9.58
CA ASN A 157 -13.04 14.40 -10.36
C ASN A 157 -12.23 13.99 -11.60
N LEU A 158 -11.89 12.71 -11.74
CA LEU A 158 -11.26 12.22 -12.96
C LEU A 158 -12.19 12.49 -14.15
N PRO A 159 -11.71 13.18 -15.19
CA PRO A 159 -12.55 13.51 -16.33
C PRO A 159 -12.98 12.22 -17.03
N LEU A 160 -14.23 12.19 -17.49
CA LEU A 160 -14.67 11.18 -18.43
C LEU A 160 -13.89 11.40 -19.73
N ILE A 161 -12.95 10.53 -20.02
CA ILE A 161 -12.36 10.42 -21.35
C ILE A 161 -13.33 9.58 -22.17
N ALA A 162 -14.43 10.18 -22.60
CA ALA A 162 -15.31 9.57 -23.58
C ALA A 162 -14.60 9.66 -24.94
N THR A 163 -13.93 8.58 -25.35
CA THR A 163 -13.72 8.37 -26.78
C THR A 163 -15.08 7.97 -27.34
N THR A 164 -15.68 8.84 -28.15
CA THR A 164 -16.75 8.45 -29.07
C THR A 164 -16.25 7.27 -29.89
N SER A 165 -16.73 6.07 -29.56
CA SER A 165 -16.64 4.90 -30.41
C SER A 165 -17.64 5.01 -31.55
#